data_AF-A0A1Q3MS33-F1
#
_entry.id   AF-A0A1Q3MS33-F1
#
_cell.length_a   1.000
_cell.length_b   1.000
_cell.length_c   1.000
_cell.angle_alpha   90.00
_cell.angle_beta   90.00
_cell.angle_gamma   90.00
#
_symmetry.space_group_name_H-M   'P 1'
#
loop_
_entity.id
_entity.type
_entity.pdbx_description
1 polymer ?
#
loop_
_entity_poly.entity_id
_entity_poly.type
_entity_poly.pdbx_seq_one_letter_code
_entity_poly.pdbx_strand_id
1 'polypeptide(L)'
;MKLYGFIGFIAILSGIVASGCGGGGGSSSSGIGGRIYIADGNDRIVRVDDMTGKNWKTFGSTGSGVNQFSFPSDVAFDSQGRIYVSDWSNDRIVRFDNMNGDGWTTFGTGGTGVGQFNHPYKLAFDDQDRIYILDSDNSRVVRIDDMSGANWVEFGSAGTGALQFQGMASLAVDSQNRIYVGDYALDRIARVDDMTGANWTTFGSNGVGVGQFESPGDIVFDANDNMLIADRGGRVIYTSNMSTTGWASFNLSYAQSACFDKSGKIYVVDQDAEILSRVDGISGAGLVTLGTSGSGVNQFDSPSAVRIAK
;
A
#
# COMPACT_ATOMS: atom_id res chain seq x y z
N MET A 1 -13.96 -23.52 -33.19
CA MET A 1 -13.12 -22.33 -32.92
C MET A 1 -14.04 -21.20 -32.50
N LYS A 2 -14.12 -20.91 -31.20
CA LYS A 2 -14.88 -19.76 -30.69
C LYS A 2 -13.99 -18.52 -30.81
N LEU A 3 -14.36 -17.59 -31.67
CA LEU A 3 -13.85 -16.22 -31.66
C LEU A 3 -14.38 -15.54 -30.39
N TYR A 4 -13.50 -15.14 -29.48
CA TYR A 4 -13.83 -14.12 -28.50
C TYR A 4 -13.58 -12.77 -29.15
N GLY A 5 -14.67 -12.05 -29.41
CA GLY A 5 -14.63 -10.69 -29.92
C GLY A 5 -14.03 -9.75 -28.88
N PHE A 6 -12.96 -9.06 -29.27
CA PHE A 6 -12.53 -7.83 -28.63
C PHE A 6 -13.66 -6.80 -28.79
N ILE A 7 -14.40 -6.54 -27.71
CA ILE A 7 -15.23 -5.34 -27.63
C ILE A 7 -14.33 -4.27 -27.03
N GLY A 8 -13.88 -3.37 -27.89
CA GLY A 8 -13.03 -2.25 -27.52
C GLY A 8 -13.76 -1.28 -26.61
N PHE A 9 -13.07 -0.90 -25.53
CA PHE A 9 -13.16 0.44 -24.95
C PHE A 9 -11.72 0.95 -24.83
N ILE A 10 -11.27 1.68 -25.85
CA ILE A 10 -10.15 2.62 -25.71
C ILE A 10 -10.73 3.81 -24.96
N ALA A 11 -10.71 3.75 -23.64
CA ALA A 11 -10.98 4.91 -22.79
C ALA A 11 -9.63 5.54 -22.41
N ILE A 12 -9.24 6.54 -23.20
CA ILE A 12 -8.48 7.74 -22.85
C ILE A 12 -7.51 7.57 -21.65
N LEU A 13 -6.31 7.04 -21.90
CA LEU A 13 -5.20 6.95 -20.91
C LEU A 13 -4.48 8.29 -20.65
N SER A 14 -4.93 9.42 -21.22
CA SER A 14 -4.22 10.70 -21.17
C SER A 14 -4.51 11.56 -19.92
N GLY A 15 -4.92 10.96 -18.80
CA GLY A 15 -5.40 11.70 -17.63
C GLY A 15 -4.91 11.26 -16.25
N ILE A 16 -4.02 10.26 -16.13
CA ILE A 16 -3.50 9.85 -14.82
C ILE A 16 -2.50 10.91 -14.34
N VAL A 17 -2.99 11.90 -13.60
CA VAL A 17 -2.15 12.83 -12.85
C VAL A 17 -1.86 12.17 -11.51
N ALA A 18 -0.73 11.49 -11.44
CA ALA A 18 -0.35 10.73 -10.26
C ALA A 18 0.45 11.58 -9.26
N SER A 19 0.04 11.54 -8.00
CA SER A 19 0.91 11.81 -6.87
C SER A 19 1.52 10.47 -6.45
N GLY A 20 2.85 10.38 -6.28
CA GLY A 20 3.48 9.13 -5.83
C GLY A 20 2.79 8.55 -4.59
N CYS A 21 2.76 7.23 -4.42
CA CYS A 21 1.90 6.57 -3.42
C CYS A 21 2.32 6.69 -1.94
N GLY A 22 3.02 7.75 -1.54
CA GLY A 22 3.09 8.12 -0.12
C GLY A 22 1.77 8.78 0.29
N GLY A 23 1.04 8.24 1.26
CA GLY A 23 -0.14 8.93 1.85
C GLY A 23 0.21 10.38 2.21
N GLY A 24 -0.73 11.30 2.03
CA GLY A 24 -0.53 12.73 2.28
C GLY A 24 -0.64 13.56 1.00
N GLY A 25 -1.83 14.08 0.71
CA GLY A 25 -2.06 15.12 -0.28
C GLY A 25 -1.26 16.37 0.09
N GLY A 26 -0.06 16.48 -0.48
CA GLY A 26 0.87 17.57 -0.17
C GLY A 26 1.77 17.87 -1.35
N SER A 27 1.72 19.11 -1.80
CA SER A 27 2.40 19.62 -2.98
C SER A 27 3.92 19.77 -2.73
N SER A 28 4.71 19.25 -3.68
CA SER A 28 6.06 19.68 -4.06
C SER A 28 7.04 20.16 -2.96
N SER A 29 8.03 19.33 -2.62
CA SER A 29 9.44 19.79 -2.62
C SER A 29 10.47 18.64 -2.65
N SER A 30 11.50 18.86 -3.49
CA SER A 30 12.91 18.49 -3.25
C SER A 30 13.30 17.00 -3.05
N GLY A 31 13.65 16.33 -4.16
CA GLY A 31 14.83 15.43 -4.20
C GLY A 31 14.64 13.94 -3.90
N ILE A 32 13.43 13.49 -3.54
CA ILE A 32 13.11 12.06 -3.33
C ILE A 32 12.17 11.46 -4.39
N GLY A 33 11.52 12.30 -5.21
CA GLY A 33 10.69 11.87 -6.33
C GLY A 33 11.43 10.98 -7.33
N GLY A 34 10.82 9.86 -7.69
CA GLY A 34 11.40 8.90 -8.65
C GLY A 34 12.29 7.83 -8.02
N ARG A 35 12.01 7.46 -6.76
CA ARG A 35 12.60 6.28 -6.11
C ARG A 35 11.52 5.30 -5.70
N ILE A 36 11.80 4.02 -5.93
CA ILE A 36 10.92 2.91 -5.54
C ILE A 36 11.40 2.40 -4.20
N TYR A 37 10.50 2.19 -3.26
CA TYR A 37 10.78 1.57 -1.98
C TYR A 37 9.92 0.32 -1.81
N ILE A 38 10.54 -0.74 -1.33
CA ILE A 38 9.92 -2.05 -1.17
C ILE A 38 10.23 -2.58 0.21
N ALA A 39 9.19 -3.03 0.91
CA ALA A 39 9.35 -3.86 2.09
C ALA A 39 9.56 -5.31 1.61
N ASP A 40 10.72 -5.86 1.92
CA ASP A 40 11.19 -7.15 1.41
C ASP A 40 11.23 -8.17 2.55
N GLY A 41 10.78 -9.39 2.30
CA GLY A 41 10.71 -10.48 3.29
C GLY A 41 12.06 -10.93 3.82
N ASN A 42 13.16 -10.49 3.22
CA ASN A 42 14.53 -10.60 3.75
C ASN A 42 14.82 -9.66 4.95
N ASP A 43 13.81 -9.22 5.70
CA ASP A 43 13.91 -8.29 6.83
C ASP A 43 14.61 -6.96 6.49
N ARG A 44 14.30 -6.41 5.31
CA ARG A 44 14.95 -5.19 4.81
C ARG A 44 14.00 -4.30 4.01
N ILE A 45 14.39 -3.02 3.92
CA ILE A 45 13.83 -2.09 2.95
C ILE A 45 14.78 -2.02 1.75
N VAL A 46 14.22 -2.20 0.56
CA VAL A 46 14.91 -2.03 -0.72
C VAL A 46 14.53 -0.68 -1.30
N ARG A 47 15.51 0.12 -1.72
CA ARG A 47 15.32 1.36 -2.47
C ARG A 47 15.95 1.24 -3.85
N VAL A 48 15.21 1.60 -4.88
CA VAL A 48 15.69 1.72 -6.26
C VAL A 48 15.75 3.19 -6.62
N ASP A 49 16.96 3.72 -6.87
CA ASP A 49 17.16 5.15 -7.15
C ASP A 49 16.82 5.56 -8.60
N ASP A 50 16.64 4.57 -9.48
CA ASP A 50 16.26 4.76 -10.89
C ASP A 50 14.98 3.98 -11.21
N MET A 51 13.96 4.68 -11.69
CA MET A 51 12.66 4.14 -12.10
C MET A 51 12.72 3.09 -13.23
N THR A 52 13.90 2.88 -13.83
CA THR A 52 14.22 1.78 -14.75
C THR A 52 14.75 0.51 -14.08
N GLY A 53 14.83 0.45 -12.75
CA GLY A 53 15.30 -0.72 -12.02
C GLY A 53 16.81 -0.76 -11.78
N LYS A 54 17.48 0.39 -11.67
CA LYS A 54 18.94 0.47 -11.41
C LYS A 54 19.24 1.15 -10.07
N ASN A 55 20.49 1.00 -9.61
CA ASN A 55 21.02 1.62 -8.38
C ASN A 55 20.24 1.24 -7.12
N TRP A 56 20.23 -0.06 -6.82
CA TRP A 56 19.54 -0.63 -5.69
C TRP A 56 20.35 -0.44 -4.41
N LYS A 57 19.66 -0.09 -3.33
CA LYS A 57 20.20 -0.01 -1.98
C LYS A 57 19.31 -0.78 -1.04
N THR A 58 19.92 -1.52 -0.13
CA THR A 58 19.22 -2.23 0.93
C THR A 58 19.54 -1.57 2.26
N PHE A 59 18.58 -1.60 3.18
CA PHE A 59 18.75 -1.12 4.54
C PHE A 59 17.95 -2.01 5.48
N GLY A 60 18.56 -2.37 6.61
CA GLY A 60 17.98 -3.32 7.55
C GLY A 60 18.70 -4.65 7.57
N SER A 61 18.48 -5.37 8.67
CA SER A 61 18.83 -6.77 8.87
C SER A 61 17.86 -7.38 9.87
N THR A 62 17.78 -8.71 9.94
CA THR A 62 16.92 -9.40 10.89
C THR A 62 17.20 -9.01 12.34
N GLY A 63 16.14 -8.69 13.09
CA GLY A 63 16.18 -8.46 14.53
C GLY A 63 15.20 -7.40 15.01
N SER A 64 15.39 -6.94 16.25
CA SER A 64 14.53 -5.95 16.90
C SER A 64 15.30 -4.71 17.38
N GLY A 65 16.60 -4.62 17.13
CA GLY A 65 17.43 -3.48 17.46
C GLY A 65 17.26 -2.28 16.51
N VAL A 66 18.16 -1.30 16.66
CA VAL A 66 18.30 -0.18 15.72
C VAL A 66 18.76 -0.69 14.36
N ASN A 67 18.15 -0.21 13.29
CA ASN A 67 18.41 -0.63 11.90
C ASN A 67 18.13 -2.13 11.67
N GLN A 68 17.26 -2.73 12.49
CA GLN A 68 16.83 -4.11 12.33
C GLN A 68 15.31 -4.19 12.21
N PHE A 69 14.85 -5.15 11.43
CA PHE A 69 13.43 -5.43 11.18
C PHE A 69 13.14 -6.92 11.36
N SER A 70 11.86 -7.25 11.50
CA SER A 70 11.35 -8.60 11.42
C SER A 70 10.02 -8.59 10.65
N PHE A 71 10.05 -9.15 9.44
CA PHE A 71 8.96 -9.16 8.46
C PHE A 71 8.35 -7.77 8.21
N PRO A 72 9.11 -6.77 7.72
CA PRO A 72 8.51 -5.47 7.39
C PRO A 72 7.40 -5.65 6.34
N SER A 73 6.20 -5.16 6.64
CA SER A 73 4.99 -5.39 5.82
C SER A 73 4.59 -4.20 4.95
N ASP A 74 5.08 -3.00 5.30
CA ASP A 74 4.86 -1.79 4.54
C ASP A 74 6.00 -0.79 4.74
N VAL A 75 6.12 0.11 3.77
CA VAL A 75 6.94 1.32 3.84
C VAL A 75 6.05 2.49 3.47
N ALA A 76 6.20 3.63 4.11
CA ALA A 76 5.44 4.85 3.83
C ALA A 76 6.28 6.09 4.13
N PHE A 77 5.77 7.27 3.76
CA PHE A 77 6.48 8.53 3.92
C PHE A 77 5.53 9.60 4.45
N ASP A 78 6.06 10.49 5.28
CA ASP A 78 5.39 11.75 5.58
C ASP A 78 5.76 12.86 4.57
N SER A 79 5.17 14.04 4.74
CA SER A 79 5.41 15.20 3.88
C SER A 79 6.86 15.69 3.87
N GLN A 80 7.67 15.33 4.87
CA GLN A 80 9.10 15.64 4.96
C GLN A 80 9.98 14.58 4.29
N GLY A 81 9.37 13.49 3.81
CA GLY A 81 10.08 12.38 3.18
C GLY A 81 10.76 11.44 4.17
N ARG A 82 10.44 11.52 5.47
CA ARG A 82 10.91 10.54 6.45
C ARG A 82 10.24 9.21 6.19
N ILE A 83 10.96 8.13 6.42
CA ILE A 83 10.57 6.77 6.07
C ILE A 83 9.95 6.12 7.29
N TYR A 84 8.74 5.59 7.12
CA TYR A 84 8.02 4.82 8.12
C TYR A 84 7.89 3.38 7.66
N VAL A 85 8.01 2.44 8.58
CA VAL A 85 7.92 1.00 8.32
C VAL A 85 7.01 0.37 9.35
N SER A 86 6.05 -0.44 8.88
CA SER A 86 5.35 -1.39 9.73
C SER A 86 6.27 -2.60 9.94
N ASP A 87 6.84 -2.71 11.13
CA ASP A 87 7.75 -3.80 11.51
C ASP A 87 6.93 -4.91 12.16
N TRP A 88 6.25 -5.67 11.30
CA TRP A 88 5.09 -6.53 11.61
C TRP A 88 5.35 -7.50 12.77
N SER A 89 6.40 -8.32 12.71
CA SER A 89 6.70 -9.33 13.76
C SER A 89 7.26 -8.70 15.05
N ASN A 90 7.68 -7.44 15.00
CA ASN A 90 8.17 -6.71 16.18
C ASN A 90 7.08 -5.84 16.84
N ASP A 91 5.83 -5.90 16.36
CA ASP A 91 4.68 -5.17 16.89
C ASP A 91 4.91 -3.66 17.06
N ARG A 92 5.60 -3.05 16.10
CA ARG A 92 5.98 -1.64 16.18
C ARG A 92 5.96 -0.94 14.83
N ILE A 93 5.85 0.38 14.90
CA ILE A 93 6.15 1.29 13.79
C ILE A 93 7.56 1.82 13.98
N VAL A 94 8.33 1.85 12.91
CA VAL A 94 9.66 2.44 12.86
C VAL A 94 9.62 3.69 12.00
N ARG A 95 10.32 4.75 12.42
CA ARG A 95 10.60 5.94 11.60
C ARG A 95 12.10 6.19 11.53
N PHE A 96 12.61 6.55 10.36
CA PHE A 96 13.97 7.03 10.15
C PHE A 96 14.02 8.03 8.99
N ASP A 97 15.03 8.89 8.95
CA ASP A 97 15.06 10.03 8.05
C ASP A 97 15.55 9.65 6.65
N ASN A 98 16.41 8.63 6.54
CA ASN A 98 16.99 8.22 5.27
C ASN A 98 17.61 6.80 5.34
N MET A 99 17.98 6.23 4.18
CA MET A 99 18.56 4.88 4.06
C MET A 99 19.95 4.67 4.72
N ASN A 100 20.50 5.65 5.45
CA ASN A 100 21.66 5.46 6.33
C ASN A 100 21.25 5.14 7.78
N GLY A 101 19.96 5.24 8.12
CA GLY A 101 19.42 4.96 9.46
C GLY A 101 19.42 6.15 10.42
N ASP A 102 19.65 7.36 9.92
CA ASP A 102 19.56 8.57 10.74
C ASP A 102 18.13 8.75 11.28
N GLY A 103 18.00 9.33 12.48
CA GLY A 103 16.69 9.65 13.05
C GLY A 103 15.85 8.45 13.51
N TRP A 104 16.44 7.26 13.63
CA TRP A 104 15.77 6.03 14.04
C TRP A 104 14.94 6.21 15.32
N THR A 105 13.64 5.96 15.23
CA THR A 105 12.67 6.05 16.31
C THR A 105 11.67 4.91 16.16
N THR A 106 11.18 4.37 17.28
CA THR A 106 10.18 3.30 17.28
C THR A 106 9.02 3.65 18.19
N PHE A 107 7.81 3.22 17.81
CA PHE A 107 6.61 3.36 18.61
C PHE A 107 5.80 2.07 18.55
N GLY A 108 5.32 1.58 19.69
CA GLY A 108 4.58 0.33 19.78
C GLY A 108 5.28 -0.77 20.58
N THR A 109 4.47 -1.67 21.10
CA THR A 109 4.85 -2.97 21.71
C THR A 109 3.72 -3.96 21.48
N GLY A 110 3.98 -5.27 21.64
CA GLY A 110 2.94 -6.30 21.52
C GLY A 110 1.77 -6.12 22.51
N GLY A 111 0.53 -6.16 22.01
CA GLY A 111 -0.68 -6.13 22.83
C GLY A 111 -1.90 -5.50 22.16
N THR A 112 -2.90 -5.14 22.98
CA THR A 112 -4.21 -4.63 22.51
C THR A 112 -4.56 -3.25 23.08
N GLY A 113 -3.76 -2.72 24.02
CA GLY A 113 -3.98 -1.41 24.62
C GLY A 113 -3.51 -0.24 23.74
N VAL A 114 -3.64 0.98 24.28
CA VAL A 114 -3.07 2.20 23.69
C VAL A 114 -1.55 2.09 23.65
N GLY A 115 -0.96 2.40 22.50
CA GLY A 115 0.49 2.24 22.28
C GLY A 115 0.95 0.80 22.11
N GLN A 116 0.01 -0.15 21.99
CA GLN A 116 0.29 -1.55 21.71
C GLN A 116 -0.31 -1.95 20.37
N PHE A 117 0.37 -2.85 19.66
CA PHE A 117 -0.07 -3.39 18.38
C PHE A 117 0.03 -4.92 18.41
N ASN A 118 -0.67 -5.55 17.49
CA ASN A 118 -0.54 -6.96 17.19
C ASN A 118 -0.46 -7.08 15.67
N HIS A 119 0.77 -7.26 15.17
CA HIS A 119 1.06 -7.38 13.76
C HIS A 119 0.59 -6.17 12.92
N PRO A 120 1.13 -4.96 13.15
CA PRO A 120 0.79 -3.80 12.33
C PRO A 120 1.18 -4.05 10.86
N TYR A 121 0.24 -3.89 9.93
CA TYR A 121 0.39 -4.36 8.55
C TYR A 121 0.60 -3.24 7.52
N LYS A 122 -0.20 -2.17 7.55
CA LYS A 122 -0.13 -1.06 6.58
C LYS A 122 -0.12 0.30 7.25
N LEU A 123 0.51 1.26 6.58
CA LEU A 123 0.58 2.66 7.01
C LEU A 123 -0.05 3.57 5.96
N ALA A 124 -0.79 4.58 6.43
CA ALA A 124 -1.25 5.68 5.61
C ALA A 124 -1.09 7.01 6.36
N PHE A 125 -1.07 8.10 5.62
CA PHE A 125 -0.91 9.45 6.14
C PHE A 125 -1.97 10.35 5.50
N ASP A 126 -2.43 11.32 6.28
CA ASP A 126 -3.24 12.42 5.75
C ASP A 126 -2.42 13.69 5.53
N ASP A 127 -3.07 14.75 5.10
CA ASP A 127 -2.44 16.03 4.77
C ASP A 127 -1.87 16.77 6.00
N GLN A 128 -2.18 16.30 7.21
CA GLN A 128 -1.60 16.80 8.46
C GLN A 128 -0.46 15.91 8.98
N ASP A 129 0.02 14.95 8.19
CA ASP A 129 1.00 13.93 8.56
C ASP A 129 0.56 13.04 9.75
N ARG A 130 -0.74 12.95 10.05
CA ARG A 130 -1.22 12.00 11.06
C ARG A 130 -1.07 10.59 10.53
N ILE A 131 -0.65 9.69 11.40
CA ILE A 131 -0.28 8.32 11.05
C ILE A 131 -1.48 7.41 11.26
N TYR A 132 -1.94 6.78 10.20
CA TYR A 132 -2.96 5.73 10.23
C TYR A 132 -2.27 4.38 10.14
N ILE A 133 -2.63 3.47 11.04
CA ILE A 133 -2.00 2.18 11.23
C ILE A 133 -3.06 1.10 11.14
N LEU A 134 -2.83 0.13 10.27
CA LEU A 134 -3.66 -1.07 10.18
C LEU A 134 -3.12 -2.12 11.15
N ASP A 135 -3.75 -2.24 12.31
CA ASP A 135 -3.37 -3.19 13.36
C ASP A 135 -4.11 -4.52 13.11
N SER A 136 -3.55 -5.35 12.22
CA SER A 136 -4.32 -6.36 11.49
C SER A 136 -4.93 -7.41 12.39
N ASP A 137 -4.16 -7.92 13.35
CA ASP A 137 -4.58 -9.04 14.18
C ASP A 137 -5.43 -8.58 15.36
N ASN A 138 -5.44 -7.27 15.64
CA ASN A 138 -6.43 -6.63 16.51
C ASN A 138 -7.70 -6.21 15.75
N SER A 139 -7.76 -6.39 14.41
CA SER A 139 -8.91 -6.05 13.58
C SER A 139 -9.35 -4.58 13.72
N ARG A 140 -8.39 -3.67 13.91
CA ARG A 140 -8.65 -2.22 14.07
C ARG A 140 -7.77 -1.34 13.19
N VAL A 141 -8.27 -0.15 12.92
CA VAL A 141 -7.49 0.98 12.41
C VAL A 141 -7.21 1.91 13.57
N VAL A 142 -5.95 2.30 13.73
CA VAL A 142 -5.49 3.28 14.71
C VAL A 142 -5.07 4.54 13.97
N ARG A 143 -5.31 5.73 14.55
CA ARG A 143 -4.68 6.98 14.15
C ARG A 143 -4.00 7.64 15.33
N ILE A 144 -2.78 8.11 15.11
CA ILE A 144 -1.99 8.93 16.03
C ILE A 144 -1.47 10.17 15.29
N ASP A 145 -1.16 11.23 16.02
CA ASP A 145 -0.65 12.46 15.42
C ASP A 145 0.84 12.35 15.06
N ASP A 146 1.62 11.61 15.85
CA ASP A 146 3.05 11.43 15.64
C ASP A 146 3.59 10.18 16.35
N MET A 147 4.90 9.95 16.24
CA MET A 147 5.62 8.82 16.86
C MET A 147 5.66 8.87 18.41
N SER A 148 5.10 9.89 19.07
CA SER A 148 4.88 9.85 20.53
C SER A 148 3.61 9.09 20.92
N GLY A 149 2.73 8.80 19.95
CA GLY A 149 1.42 8.20 20.18
C GLY A 149 0.34 9.20 20.60
N ALA A 150 0.59 10.50 20.43
CA ALA A 150 -0.37 11.55 20.75
C ALA A 150 -1.69 11.36 19.99
N ASN A 151 -2.80 11.65 20.65
CA ASN A 151 -4.16 11.59 20.09
C ASN A 151 -4.55 10.24 19.48
N TRP A 152 -4.16 9.15 20.14
CA TRP A 152 -4.60 7.79 19.82
C TRP A 152 -6.13 7.69 19.74
N VAL A 153 -6.62 7.37 18.55
CA VAL A 153 -8.02 7.03 18.29
C VAL A 153 -8.08 5.77 17.44
N GLU A 154 -9.11 4.96 17.64
CA GLU A 154 -9.24 3.69 16.95
C GLU A 154 -10.71 3.34 16.66
N PHE A 155 -10.91 2.56 15.61
CA PHE A 155 -12.17 1.87 15.34
C PHE A 155 -11.89 0.51 14.71
N GLY A 156 -12.87 -0.38 14.76
CA GLY A 156 -12.77 -1.72 14.21
C GLY A 156 -12.88 -2.80 15.29
N SER A 157 -13.39 -3.96 14.91
CA SER A 157 -13.29 -5.19 15.68
C SER A 157 -13.38 -6.39 14.74
N ALA A 158 -13.07 -7.59 15.23
CA ALA A 158 -13.32 -8.80 14.45
C ALA A 158 -14.83 -8.97 14.18
N GLY A 159 -15.21 -9.31 12.94
CA GLY A 159 -16.59 -9.62 12.56
C GLY A 159 -16.90 -9.28 11.10
N THR A 160 -18.18 -9.31 10.72
CA THR A 160 -18.62 -9.05 9.32
C THR A 160 -19.54 -7.84 9.19
N GLY A 161 -20.01 -7.29 10.32
CA GLY A 161 -20.91 -6.15 10.38
C GLY A 161 -20.25 -4.80 10.08
N ALA A 162 -20.96 -3.72 10.40
CA ALA A 162 -20.44 -2.37 10.28
C ALA A 162 -19.28 -2.14 11.26
N LEU A 163 -18.19 -1.55 10.77
CA LEU A 163 -16.95 -1.35 11.52
C LEU A 163 -16.33 -2.66 12.03
N GLN A 164 -16.60 -3.78 11.37
CA GLN A 164 -15.99 -5.08 11.70
C GLN A 164 -15.23 -5.64 10.50
N PHE A 165 -14.18 -6.42 10.77
CA PHE A 165 -13.29 -6.98 9.75
C PHE A 165 -12.94 -8.45 10.01
N GLN A 166 -12.65 -9.24 8.96
CA GLN A 166 -12.20 -10.64 9.11
C GLN A 166 -10.75 -10.86 8.67
N GLY A 167 -10.25 -10.05 7.74
CA GLY A 167 -8.84 -10.08 7.35
C GLY A 167 -8.49 -8.80 6.64
N MET A 168 -7.88 -7.85 7.33
CA MET A 168 -7.53 -6.56 6.73
C MET A 168 -6.17 -6.67 6.02
N ALA A 169 -6.10 -6.25 4.76
CA ALA A 169 -4.86 -6.26 3.97
C ALA A 169 -4.42 -4.87 3.50
N SER A 170 -5.34 -3.91 3.41
CA SER A 170 -5.02 -2.60 2.87
C SER A 170 -5.63 -1.48 3.69
N LEU A 171 -4.92 -0.35 3.71
CA LEU A 171 -5.33 0.88 4.38
C LEU A 171 -4.91 2.05 3.49
N ALA A 172 -5.87 2.91 3.15
CA ALA A 172 -5.62 4.12 2.38
C ALA A 172 -6.48 5.27 2.91
N VAL A 173 -5.98 6.49 2.77
CA VAL A 173 -6.69 7.72 3.10
C VAL A 173 -6.67 8.61 1.87
N ASP A 174 -7.83 9.13 1.47
CA ASP A 174 -7.97 10.03 0.32
C ASP A 174 -7.83 11.51 0.71
N SER A 175 -7.84 12.41 -0.28
CA SER A 175 -7.68 13.86 -0.03
C SER A 175 -8.81 14.49 0.80
N GLN A 176 -9.91 13.77 1.02
CA GLN A 176 -11.03 14.19 1.86
C GLN A 176 -10.93 13.62 3.29
N ASN A 177 -9.82 12.94 3.62
CA ASN A 177 -9.57 12.22 4.87
C ASN A 177 -10.50 11.01 5.10
N ARG A 178 -11.15 10.51 4.05
CA ARG A 178 -11.95 9.28 4.16
C ARG A 178 -11.00 8.09 4.18
N ILE A 179 -11.31 7.11 5.02
CA ILE A 179 -10.47 5.94 5.28
C ILE A 179 -11.04 4.75 4.55
N TYR A 180 -10.19 4.04 3.81
CA TYR A 180 -10.53 2.84 3.05
C TYR A 180 -9.75 1.66 3.60
N VAL A 181 -10.44 0.56 3.87
CA VAL A 181 -9.87 -0.67 4.42
C VAL A 181 -10.26 -1.83 3.52
N GLY A 182 -9.29 -2.52 2.95
CA GLY A 182 -9.51 -3.77 2.23
C GLY A 182 -9.62 -4.93 3.20
N ASP A 183 -10.76 -5.62 3.17
CA ASP A 183 -11.04 -6.82 3.96
C ASP A 183 -10.97 -8.01 3.01
N TYR A 184 -9.76 -8.59 2.92
CA TYR A 184 -9.42 -9.64 1.97
C TYR A 184 -10.24 -10.92 2.21
N ALA A 185 -10.59 -11.20 3.47
CA ALA A 185 -11.38 -12.38 3.82
C ALA A 185 -12.86 -12.25 3.44
N LEU A 186 -13.33 -11.02 3.19
CA LEU A 186 -14.71 -10.73 2.77
C LEU A 186 -14.79 -10.16 1.34
N ASP A 187 -13.68 -10.17 0.58
CA ASP A 187 -13.59 -9.67 -0.79
C ASP A 187 -14.23 -8.28 -0.96
N ARG A 188 -13.98 -7.38 -0.01
CA ARG A 188 -14.59 -6.05 0.02
C ARG A 188 -13.61 -4.96 0.41
N ILE A 189 -13.95 -3.75 0.04
CA ILE A 189 -13.37 -2.51 0.52
C ILE A 189 -14.43 -1.81 1.37
N ALA A 190 -14.12 -1.53 2.62
CA ALA A 190 -14.91 -0.67 3.48
C ALA A 190 -14.42 0.77 3.40
N ARG A 191 -15.32 1.74 3.52
CA ARG A 191 -15.00 3.17 3.65
C ARG A 191 -15.75 3.79 4.81
N VAL A 192 -15.07 4.65 5.57
CA VAL A 192 -15.64 5.56 6.56
C VAL A 192 -15.17 6.99 6.29
N ASP A 193 -15.95 7.98 6.72
CA ASP A 193 -15.61 9.37 6.48
C ASP A 193 -14.56 9.91 7.46
N ASP A 194 -14.46 9.31 8.65
CA ASP A 194 -13.49 9.67 9.68
C ASP A 194 -13.28 8.56 10.71
N MET A 195 -12.42 8.82 11.71
CA MET A 195 -12.11 7.88 12.80
C MET A 195 -13.27 7.60 13.76
N THR A 196 -14.43 8.28 13.63
CA THR A 196 -15.65 7.92 14.39
C THR A 196 -16.38 6.73 13.75
N GLY A 197 -16.02 6.36 12.52
CA GLY A 197 -16.71 5.33 11.75
C GLY A 197 -17.95 5.85 11.03
N ALA A 198 -18.13 7.17 10.94
CA ALA A 198 -19.25 7.78 10.25
C ALA A 198 -19.35 7.33 8.78
N ASN A 199 -20.58 7.17 8.30
CA ASN A 199 -20.90 6.82 6.91
C ASN A 199 -20.18 5.54 6.40
N TRP A 200 -20.10 4.53 7.26
CA TRP A 200 -19.66 3.19 6.87
C TRP A 200 -20.39 2.70 5.62
N THR A 201 -19.61 2.40 4.58
CA THR A 201 -20.09 1.72 3.38
C THR A 201 -19.11 0.65 2.96
N THR A 202 -19.59 -0.36 2.26
CA THR A 202 -18.75 -1.41 1.68
C THR A 202 -19.02 -1.53 0.20
N PHE A 203 -17.99 -1.94 -0.54
CA PHE A 203 -18.07 -2.20 -1.96
C PHE A 203 -17.21 -3.43 -2.28
N GLY A 204 -17.68 -4.31 -3.14
CA GLY A 204 -17.02 -5.57 -3.42
C GLY A 204 -17.85 -6.80 -3.07
N SER A 205 -17.55 -7.87 -3.78
CA SER A 205 -17.95 -9.25 -3.48
C SER A 205 -16.96 -10.17 -4.16
N ASN A 206 -16.89 -11.44 -3.77
CA ASN A 206 -16.04 -12.42 -4.45
C ASN A 206 -16.28 -12.48 -5.97
N GLY A 207 -15.20 -12.46 -6.75
CA GLY A 207 -15.21 -12.78 -8.18
C GLY A 207 -14.42 -11.80 -9.05
N VAL A 208 -14.49 -12.03 -10.37
CA VAL A 208 -13.68 -11.32 -11.38
C VAL A 208 -14.45 -10.28 -12.20
N GLY A 209 -15.71 -10.02 -11.88
CA GLY A 209 -16.54 -9.01 -12.54
C GLY A 209 -16.24 -7.57 -12.10
N VAL A 210 -16.93 -6.61 -12.72
CA VAL A 210 -16.94 -5.21 -12.27
C VAL A 210 -17.56 -5.13 -10.88
N GLY A 211 -16.85 -4.48 -9.95
CA GLY A 211 -17.24 -4.41 -8.55
C GLY A 211 -17.04 -5.69 -7.75
N GLN A 212 -16.28 -6.65 -8.29
CA GLN A 212 -15.91 -7.88 -7.59
C GLN A 212 -14.39 -7.94 -7.40
N PHE A 213 -13.96 -8.58 -6.32
CA PHE A 213 -12.56 -8.78 -5.94
C PHE A 213 -12.30 -10.25 -5.60
N GLU A 214 -11.04 -10.65 -5.68
CA GLU A 214 -10.54 -11.92 -5.17
C GLU A 214 -9.35 -11.62 -4.26
N SER A 215 -9.65 -11.32 -2.98
CA SER A 215 -8.68 -10.95 -1.95
C SER A 215 -7.97 -9.61 -2.28
N PRO A 216 -8.64 -8.44 -2.11
CA PRO A 216 -8.01 -7.14 -2.33
C PRO A 216 -6.81 -6.95 -1.39
N GLY A 217 -5.62 -6.83 -1.97
CA GLY A 217 -4.33 -6.83 -1.27
C GLY A 217 -3.81 -5.44 -0.91
N ASP A 218 -3.98 -4.45 -1.77
CA ASP A 218 -3.53 -3.08 -1.53
C ASP A 218 -4.43 -2.06 -2.23
N ILE A 219 -4.54 -0.85 -1.67
CA ILE A 219 -5.30 0.26 -2.24
C ILE A 219 -4.42 1.49 -2.18
N VAL A 220 -4.29 2.21 -3.28
CA VAL A 220 -3.60 3.50 -3.34
C VAL A 220 -4.39 4.49 -4.18
N PHE A 221 -4.21 5.78 -3.90
CA PHE A 221 -4.86 6.86 -4.63
C PHE A 221 -3.88 7.61 -5.54
N ASP A 222 -4.36 8.07 -6.69
CA ASP A 222 -3.69 9.09 -7.50
C ASP A 222 -4.01 10.51 -6.97
N ALA A 223 -3.52 11.55 -7.65
CA ALA A 223 -3.74 12.94 -7.18
C ALA A 223 -5.19 13.43 -7.35
N ASN A 224 -6.05 12.66 -8.02
CA ASN A 224 -7.46 12.97 -8.25
C ASN A 224 -8.38 12.05 -7.41
N ASP A 225 -7.85 11.34 -6.41
CA ASP A 225 -8.54 10.32 -5.61
C ASP A 225 -9.10 9.15 -6.44
N ASN A 226 -8.53 8.85 -7.60
CA ASN A 226 -8.80 7.58 -8.26
C ASN A 226 -8.02 6.45 -7.58
N MET A 227 -8.69 5.32 -7.40
CA MET A 227 -8.18 4.14 -6.71
C MET A 227 -7.47 3.21 -7.68
N LEU A 228 -6.30 2.74 -7.27
CA LEU A 228 -5.67 1.53 -7.80
C LEU A 228 -5.71 0.46 -6.72
N ILE A 229 -6.19 -0.71 -7.10
CA ILE A 229 -6.40 -1.84 -6.22
C ILE A 229 -5.56 -2.99 -6.76
N ALA A 230 -4.63 -3.47 -5.95
CA ALA A 230 -3.95 -4.73 -6.20
C ALA A 230 -4.86 -5.86 -5.71
N ASP A 231 -5.37 -6.67 -6.63
CA ASP A 231 -6.28 -7.77 -6.37
C ASP A 231 -5.52 -9.10 -6.51
N ARG A 232 -5.44 -9.85 -5.42
CA ARG A 232 -4.56 -11.03 -5.32
C ARG A 232 -4.99 -12.18 -6.22
N GLY A 233 -6.23 -12.18 -6.72
CA GLY A 233 -6.69 -13.02 -7.83
C GLY A 233 -6.03 -12.72 -9.20
N GLY A 234 -4.92 -11.97 -9.22
CA GLY A 234 -4.13 -11.72 -10.42
C GLY A 234 -4.63 -10.53 -11.23
N ARG A 235 -5.14 -9.47 -10.58
CA ARG A 235 -5.58 -8.26 -11.28
C ARG A 235 -5.05 -7.00 -10.62
N VAL A 236 -4.82 -5.99 -11.44
CA VAL A 236 -4.70 -4.61 -10.97
C VAL A 236 -5.88 -3.85 -11.53
N ILE A 237 -6.66 -3.25 -10.64
CA ILE A 237 -7.92 -2.59 -10.94
C ILE A 237 -7.76 -1.09 -10.71
N TYR A 238 -8.23 -0.28 -11.64
CA TYR A 238 -8.34 1.16 -11.51
C TYR A 238 -9.80 1.59 -11.58
N THR A 239 -10.22 2.43 -10.65
CA THR A 239 -11.57 2.98 -10.59
C THR A 239 -11.55 4.37 -9.97
N SER A 240 -12.44 5.26 -10.40
CA SER A 240 -12.54 6.62 -9.85
C SER A 240 -13.38 6.73 -8.58
N ASN A 241 -14.02 5.64 -8.18
CA ASN A 241 -14.93 5.61 -7.02
C ASN A 241 -15.28 4.17 -6.63
N MET A 242 -16.01 4.04 -5.51
CA MET A 242 -16.67 2.80 -5.08
C MET A 242 -17.99 2.55 -5.82
N SER A 243 -18.00 2.65 -7.15
CA SER A 243 -19.14 2.28 -8.01
C SER A 243 -18.68 1.35 -9.13
N THR A 244 -19.63 0.85 -9.92
CA THR A 244 -19.37 -0.02 -11.08
C THR A 244 -19.04 0.75 -12.38
N THR A 245 -18.89 2.08 -12.31
CA THR A 245 -18.55 2.92 -13.47
C THR A 245 -17.07 3.29 -13.46
N GLY A 246 -16.45 3.38 -14.65
CA GLY A 246 -15.05 3.81 -14.77
C GLY A 246 -14.00 2.74 -14.41
N TRP A 247 -14.38 1.46 -14.43
CA TRP A 247 -13.47 0.35 -14.15
C TRP A 247 -12.58 0.02 -15.34
N ALA A 248 -11.28 -0.05 -15.07
CA ALA A 248 -10.29 -0.62 -15.98
C ALA A 248 -9.40 -1.61 -15.20
N SER A 249 -8.95 -2.66 -15.84
CA SER A 249 -8.05 -3.62 -15.21
C SER A 249 -7.11 -4.26 -16.21
N PHE A 250 -5.96 -4.72 -15.72
CA PHE A 250 -5.10 -5.65 -16.43
C PHE A 250 -4.70 -6.82 -15.52
N ASN A 251 -4.28 -7.93 -16.13
CA ASN A 251 -4.00 -9.18 -15.42
C ASN A 251 -2.51 -9.32 -15.07
N LEU A 252 -2.26 -9.95 -13.94
CA LEU A 252 -0.96 -10.42 -13.43
C LEU A 252 -1.15 -11.82 -12.79
N SER A 253 -0.11 -12.40 -12.19
CA SER A 253 -0.24 -13.69 -11.47
C SER A 253 -0.80 -13.51 -10.07
N TYR A 254 -0.21 -12.61 -9.26
CA TYR A 254 -0.62 -12.35 -7.88
C TYR A 254 -0.25 -10.91 -7.48
N ALA A 255 -1.12 -9.93 -7.74
CA ALA A 255 -0.83 -8.54 -7.44
C ALA A 255 -0.96 -8.27 -5.92
N GLN A 256 0.17 -8.22 -5.22
CA GLN A 256 0.19 -8.04 -3.76
C GLN A 256 0.08 -6.56 -3.37
N SER A 257 0.83 -5.71 -4.06
CA SER A 257 0.84 -4.26 -3.84
C SER A 257 1.16 -3.55 -5.13
N ALA A 258 0.54 -2.39 -5.34
CA ALA A 258 0.73 -1.59 -6.53
C ALA A 258 0.82 -0.09 -6.19
N CYS A 259 1.58 0.66 -6.98
CA CYS A 259 1.71 2.10 -6.84
C CYS A 259 1.91 2.80 -8.20
N PHE A 260 1.74 4.11 -8.24
CA PHE A 260 2.02 4.93 -9.41
C PHE A 260 3.23 5.84 -9.21
N ASP A 261 3.96 6.08 -10.30
CA ASP A 261 4.86 7.23 -10.38
C ASP A 261 4.12 8.47 -10.88
N LYS A 262 4.76 9.65 -10.78
CA LYS A 262 4.17 10.93 -11.22
C LYS A 262 3.83 10.99 -12.72
N SER A 263 4.36 10.09 -13.53
CA SER A 263 4.05 9.99 -14.96
C SER A 263 2.87 9.06 -15.26
N GLY A 264 2.28 8.44 -14.23
CA GLY A 264 1.15 7.52 -14.35
C GLY A 264 1.55 6.08 -14.66
N LYS A 265 2.84 5.74 -14.56
CA LYS A 265 3.29 4.35 -14.67
C LYS A 265 2.99 3.60 -13.39
N ILE A 266 2.60 2.34 -13.54
CA ILE A 266 2.22 1.48 -12.43
C ILE A 266 3.38 0.55 -12.10
N TYR A 267 3.71 0.43 -10.83
CA TYR A 267 4.69 -0.49 -10.28
C TYR A 267 3.96 -1.47 -9.40
N VAL A 268 4.16 -2.77 -9.63
CA VAL A 268 3.45 -3.83 -8.94
C VAL A 268 4.46 -4.83 -8.41
N VAL A 269 4.33 -5.20 -7.15
CA VAL A 269 5.00 -6.39 -6.62
C VAL A 269 4.04 -7.56 -6.77
N ASP A 270 4.53 -8.58 -7.47
CA ASP A 270 3.87 -9.86 -7.58
C ASP A 270 4.56 -10.83 -6.61
N GLN A 271 3.84 -11.25 -5.58
CA GLN A 271 4.44 -12.01 -4.49
C GLN A 271 4.71 -13.46 -4.89
N ASP A 272 3.84 -14.09 -5.69
CA ASP A 272 4.04 -15.48 -6.15
C ASP A 272 5.21 -15.59 -7.12
N ALA A 273 5.36 -14.60 -8.01
CA ALA A 273 6.49 -14.55 -8.93
C ALA A 273 7.75 -13.92 -8.29
N GLU A 274 7.63 -13.34 -7.09
CA GLU A 274 8.67 -12.60 -6.37
C GLU A 274 9.34 -11.53 -7.25
N ILE A 275 8.53 -10.80 -8.03
CA ILE A 275 9.02 -9.81 -8.98
C ILE A 275 8.46 -8.42 -8.69
N LEU A 276 9.28 -7.42 -9.03
CA LEU A 276 8.80 -6.07 -9.27
C LEU A 276 8.57 -5.89 -10.77
N SER A 277 7.37 -5.48 -11.15
CA SER A 277 7.00 -5.17 -12.53
C SER A 277 6.60 -3.71 -12.68
N ARG A 278 6.91 -3.14 -13.84
CA ARG A 278 6.42 -1.82 -14.28
C ARG A 278 5.49 -1.97 -15.47
N VAL A 279 4.39 -1.24 -15.49
CA VAL A 279 3.40 -1.18 -16.58
C VAL A 279 3.18 0.27 -16.99
N ASP A 280 3.08 0.52 -18.30
CA ASP A 280 2.78 1.84 -18.83
C ASP A 280 1.25 2.07 -18.82
N GLY A 281 0.73 2.42 -17.65
CA GLY A 281 -0.68 2.73 -17.39
C GLY A 281 -1.60 1.50 -17.29
N ILE A 282 -2.91 1.73 -17.15
CA ILE A 282 -3.90 0.67 -16.85
C ILE A 282 -4.23 -0.27 -18.03
N SER A 283 -3.62 -0.06 -19.20
CA SER A 283 -3.82 -0.95 -20.36
C SER A 283 -3.09 -2.29 -20.25
N GLY A 284 -2.17 -2.44 -19.30
CA GLY A 284 -1.27 -3.60 -19.24
C GLY A 284 -0.09 -3.54 -20.24
N ALA A 285 -0.02 -2.52 -21.09
CA ALA A 285 1.04 -2.37 -22.07
C ALA A 285 2.40 -2.05 -21.41
N GLY A 286 3.49 -2.45 -22.07
CA GLY A 286 4.84 -2.09 -21.63
C GLY A 286 5.28 -2.76 -20.33
N LEU A 287 4.76 -3.95 -20.01
CA LEU A 287 5.17 -4.75 -18.86
C LEU A 287 6.69 -5.02 -18.91
N VAL A 288 7.42 -4.55 -17.91
CA VAL A 288 8.86 -4.76 -17.74
C VAL A 288 9.13 -5.27 -16.33
N THR A 289 9.80 -6.42 -16.21
CA THR A 289 10.31 -6.95 -14.95
C THR A 289 11.59 -6.21 -14.54
N LEU A 290 11.61 -5.69 -13.31
CA LEU A 290 12.71 -4.89 -12.76
C LEU A 290 13.55 -5.66 -11.72
N GLY A 291 12.98 -6.69 -11.09
CA GLY A 291 13.68 -7.58 -10.16
C GLY A 291 13.06 -8.98 -10.14
N THR A 292 13.77 -9.93 -9.55
CA THR A 292 13.39 -11.36 -9.53
C THR A 292 13.49 -11.96 -8.13
N SER A 293 13.19 -13.25 -7.98
CA SER A 293 13.38 -13.96 -6.71
C SER A 293 14.84 -14.01 -6.23
N GLY A 294 15.03 -14.02 -4.91
CA GLY A 294 16.31 -14.23 -4.20
C GLY A 294 16.68 -13.11 -3.21
N SER A 295 17.89 -13.18 -2.66
CA SER A 295 18.37 -12.25 -1.62
C SER A 295 19.48 -11.29 -2.09
N GLY A 296 19.93 -11.43 -3.35
CA GLY A 296 20.99 -10.63 -3.96
C GLY A 296 20.54 -9.25 -4.46
N VAL A 297 21.41 -8.63 -5.27
CA VAL A 297 21.12 -7.36 -5.95
C VAL A 297 20.03 -7.59 -7.00
N ASN A 298 19.02 -6.72 -7.03
CA ASN A 298 17.83 -6.84 -7.88
C ASN A 298 16.95 -8.06 -7.59
N GLN A 299 17.07 -8.63 -6.38
CA GLN A 299 16.29 -9.79 -5.97
C GLN A 299 15.42 -9.49 -4.74
N PHE A 300 14.28 -10.16 -4.66
CA PHE A 300 13.31 -10.10 -3.56
C PHE A 300 12.99 -11.50 -3.03
N ASP A 301 12.61 -11.57 -1.76
CA ASP A 301 11.97 -12.75 -1.17
C ASP A 301 10.66 -12.27 -0.56
N SER A 302 9.54 -12.75 -1.10
CA SER A 302 8.20 -12.39 -0.60
C SER A 302 7.96 -10.88 -0.43
N PRO A 303 8.19 -10.03 -1.46
CA PRO A 303 8.03 -8.57 -1.33
C PRO A 303 6.57 -8.20 -0.99
N SER A 304 6.38 -7.44 0.09
CA SER A 304 5.06 -7.24 0.72
C SER A 304 4.39 -5.91 0.35
N ALA A 305 5.19 -4.90 -0.03
CA ALA A 305 4.71 -3.58 -0.41
C ALA A 305 5.64 -2.91 -1.41
N VAL A 306 5.07 -2.08 -2.29
CA VAL A 306 5.82 -1.13 -3.12
C VAL A 306 5.25 0.27 -3.00
N ARG A 307 6.14 1.26 -2.83
CA ARG A 307 5.80 2.69 -2.80
C ARG A 307 6.77 3.51 -3.62
N ILE A 308 6.33 4.70 -4.00
CA ILE A 308 7.17 5.71 -4.64
C ILE A 308 7.15 6.97 -3.79
N ALA A 309 8.36 7.42 -3.40
CA ALA A 309 8.52 8.66 -2.66
C ALA A 309 8.15 9.87 -3.53
N LYS A 310 7.59 10.91 -2.92
CA LYS A 310 7.04 12.10 -3.60
C LYS A 310 8.08 13.11 -4.07
#